data_AF-A0A7W7Z9P0-F1
#
_entry.id   AF-A0A7W7Z9P0-F1
#
_cell.length_a   1.000
_cell.length_b   1.000
_cell.length_c   1.000
_cell.angle_alpha   90.00
_cell.angle_beta   90.00
_cell.angle_gamma   90.00
#
_symmetry.space_group_name_H-M   'P 1'
#
loop_
_entity.id
_entity.type
_entity.pdbx_description
1 polymer ?
#
loop_
_entity_poly.entity_id
_entity_poly.type
_entity_poly.pdbx_seq_one_letter_code
_entity_poly.pdbx_strand_id
1 'polypeptide(L)'
;MTAILRRARGLFRLRLLLQQLGLAAIVSILFVLWLRVPDASVLEEVLSLIMALVIAILALGGESFLLLQTCPISYSDGRIRIQIGAVALAVSLLLWFAWSALLDHWSTNNSLLAGYLNSRTSAHYRNFLSYNHLYDWLEDLWTVLRWFASGLLLAASLALLLALRRGRAALRLAFSFTYWIVFALAAVIGSHLTHALLQWTPGHGLPVESISLVLRLGAVMLVDLSLICLSFTTAIAVIERVETKAA
;
A
#
# COMPACT_ATOMS: atom_id res chain seq x y z
N MET A 1 -1.98 -8.76 21.83
CA MET A 1 -1.64 -9.18 20.46
C MET A 1 -2.53 -10.32 19.97
N THR A 2 -2.57 -11.46 20.68
CA THR A 2 -3.35 -12.66 20.29
C THR A 2 -4.85 -12.43 20.04
N ALA A 3 -5.51 -11.63 20.88
CA ALA A 3 -6.94 -11.30 20.70
C ALA A 3 -7.22 -10.47 19.43
N ILE A 4 -6.33 -9.52 19.08
CA ILE A 4 -6.46 -8.67 17.89
C ILE A 4 -6.29 -9.52 16.63
N LEU A 5 -5.28 -10.39 16.60
CA LEU A 5 -5.03 -11.30 15.47
C LEU A 5 -6.16 -12.32 15.28
N ARG A 6 -6.71 -12.86 16.38
CA ARG A 6 -7.87 -13.77 16.31
C ARG A 6 -9.09 -13.07 15.73
N ARG A 7 -9.33 -11.81 16.14
CA ARG A 7 -10.43 -11.00 15.61
C ARG A 7 -10.22 -10.67 14.14
N ALA A 8 -9.02 -10.22 13.76
CA ALA A 8 -8.66 -9.93 12.37
C ALA A 8 -8.86 -11.15 11.46
N ARG A 9 -8.45 -12.35 11.91
CA ARG A 9 -8.73 -13.61 11.20
C ARG A 9 -10.22 -13.90 11.03
N GLY A 10 -11.07 -13.55 11.99
CA GLY A 10 -12.53 -13.70 11.85
C GLY A 10 -13.17 -12.70 10.88
N LEU A 11 -12.54 -11.55 10.68
CA LEU A 11 -12.94 -10.54 9.67
C LEU A 11 -12.39 -10.90 8.29
N PHE A 12 -11.24 -11.58 8.22
CA PHE A 12 -10.67 -12.09 6.99
C PHE A 12 -11.54 -13.22 6.44
N ARG A 13 -12.38 -12.89 5.45
CA ARG A 13 -13.28 -13.84 4.78
C ARG A 13 -12.84 -14.02 3.33
N LEU A 14 -12.99 -15.23 2.80
CA LEU A 14 -12.78 -15.50 1.37
C LEU A 14 -13.58 -14.52 0.49
N ARG A 15 -14.78 -14.15 0.94
CA ARG A 15 -15.61 -13.13 0.29
C ARG A 15 -14.88 -11.79 0.13
N LEU A 16 -14.18 -11.31 1.17
CA LEU A 16 -13.43 -10.06 1.11
C LEU A 16 -12.29 -10.16 0.08
N LEU A 17 -11.54 -11.26 0.11
CA LEU A 17 -10.46 -11.51 -0.84
C LEU A 17 -10.98 -11.53 -2.29
N LEU A 18 -12.11 -12.20 -2.54
CA LEU A 18 -12.75 -12.25 -3.86
C LEU A 18 -13.27 -10.87 -4.30
N GLN A 19 -13.81 -10.07 -3.39
CA GLN A 19 -14.25 -8.71 -3.68
C GLN A 19 -13.05 -7.80 -3.99
N GLN A 20 -11.95 -7.93 -3.25
CA GLN A 20 -10.71 -7.20 -3.50
C GLN A 20 -10.11 -7.59 -4.85
N LEU A 21 -10.10 -8.89 -5.17
CA LEU A 21 -9.66 -9.40 -6.46
C LEU A 21 -10.52 -8.89 -7.61
N GLY A 22 -11.84 -8.89 -7.44
CA GLY A 22 -12.78 -8.36 -8.43
C GLY A 22 -12.58 -6.86 -8.66
N LEU A 23 -12.42 -6.08 -7.58
CA LEU A 23 -12.13 -4.65 -7.67
C LEU A 23 -10.80 -4.40 -8.38
N ALA A 24 -9.73 -5.08 -7.97
CA ALA A 24 -8.41 -4.93 -8.56
C ALA A 24 -8.43 -5.34 -10.05
N ALA A 25 -9.10 -6.43 -10.41
CA ALA A 25 -9.23 -6.85 -11.81
C ALA A 25 -9.97 -5.81 -12.66
N ILE A 26 -11.09 -5.26 -12.17
CA ILE A 26 -11.84 -4.19 -12.87
C ILE A 26 -10.95 -2.96 -13.05
N VAL A 27 -10.29 -2.51 -11.99
CA VAL A 27 -9.38 -1.34 -12.04
C VAL A 27 -8.23 -1.59 -13.00
N SER A 28 -7.61 -2.78 -12.99
CA SER A 28 -6.54 -3.13 -13.92
C SER A 28 -7.00 -3.15 -15.38
N ILE A 29 -8.19 -3.71 -15.68
CA ILE A 29 -8.73 -3.70 -17.04
C ILE A 29 -8.97 -2.27 -17.51
N LEU A 30 -9.58 -1.43 -16.67
CA LEU A 30 -9.81 -0.03 -17.00
C LEU A 30 -8.50 0.74 -17.19
N PHE A 31 -7.48 0.44 -16.39
CA PHE A 31 -6.15 1.04 -16.52
C PHE A 31 -5.47 0.63 -17.84
N VAL A 32 -5.56 -0.65 -18.23
CA VAL A 32 -5.06 -1.13 -19.53
C VAL A 32 -5.80 -0.45 -20.68
N LEU A 33 -7.13 -0.29 -20.58
CA LEU A 33 -7.93 0.43 -21.58
C LEU A 33 -7.53 1.91 -21.64
N TRP A 34 -7.30 2.54 -20.49
CA TRP A 34 -6.84 3.92 -20.41
C TRP A 34 -5.49 4.13 -21.09
N LEU A 35 -4.53 3.23 -20.89
CA LEU A 35 -3.23 3.27 -21.57
C LEU A 35 -3.30 3.06 -23.10
N ARG A 36 -4.45 2.65 -23.64
CA ARG A 36 -4.68 2.50 -25.08
C ARG A 36 -5.31 3.75 -25.71
N VAL A 37 -5.72 4.74 -24.93
CA VAL A 37 -6.25 5.99 -25.45
C VAL A 37 -5.10 6.78 -26.08
N PRO A 38 -5.16 7.10 -27.38
CA PRO A 38 -4.13 7.90 -28.04
C PRO A 38 -4.18 9.35 -27.56
N ASP A 39 -3.03 10.04 -27.46
CA ASP A 39 -2.94 11.45 -27.04
C ASP A 39 -2.71 12.38 -28.25
N ALA A 40 -3.45 12.20 -29.34
CA ALA A 40 -3.22 12.93 -30.60
C ALA A 40 -4.09 14.19 -30.73
N SER A 41 -5.18 14.29 -29.97
CA SER A 41 -6.12 15.40 -30.03
C SER A 41 -6.62 15.83 -28.65
N VAL A 42 -7.05 17.09 -28.53
CA VAL A 42 -7.62 17.66 -27.29
C VAL A 42 -8.82 16.85 -26.79
N LEU A 43 -9.63 16.29 -27.70
CA LEU A 43 -10.77 15.45 -27.33
C LEU A 43 -10.33 14.14 -26.68
N GLU A 44 -9.24 13.55 -27.16
CA GLU A 44 -8.68 12.33 -26.57
C GLU A 44 -8.00 12.61 -25.22
N GLU A 45 -7.36 13.77 -25.06
CA GLU A 45 -6.82 14.21 -23.77
C GLU A 45 -7.93 14.37 -22.71
N VAL A 46 -9.05 15.00 -23.08
CA VAL A 46 -10.23 15.10 -22.21
C VAL A 46 -10.80 13.72 -21.90
N LEU A 47 -10.89 12.82 -22.89
CA LEU A 47 -11.36 11.45 -22.67
C LEU A 47 -10.42 10.67 -21.72
N SER A 48 -9.11 10.82 -21.89
CA SER A 48 -8.08 10.23 -21.04
C SER A 48 -8.22 10.72 -19.60
N LEU A 49 -8.44 12.03 -19.40
CA LEU A 49 -8.67 12.61 -18.08
C LEU A 49 -9.95 12.06 -17.42
N ILE A 50 -11.06 11.97 -18.17
CA ILE A 50 -12.31 11.39 -17.67
C ILE A 50 -12.11 9.93 -17.26
N MET A 51 -11.40 9.15 -18.08
CA MET A 51 -11.14 7.74 -17.80
C MET A 51 -10.26 7.57 -16.54
N ALA A 52 -9.22 8.39 -16.39
CA ALA A 52 -8.40 8.42 -15.18
C ALA A 52 -9.23 8.77 -13.93
N LEU A 53 -10.16 9.73 -14.04
CA LEU A 53 -11.06 10.08 -12.94
C LEU A 53 -12.00 8.93 -12.57
N VAL A 54 -12.56 8.22 -13.56
CA VAL A 54 -13.42 7.05 -13.35
C VAL A 54 -12.64 5.94 -12.64
N ILE A 55 -11.40 5.66 -13.06
CA ILE A 55 -10.53 4.68 -12.41
C ILE A 55 -10.28 5.06 -10.95
N ALA A 56 -9.94 6.33 -10.69
CA ALA A 56 -9.69 6.82 -9.34
C ALA A 56 -10.93 6.70 -8.44
N ILE A 57 -12.12 7.08 -8.94
CA ILE A 57 -13.37 6.97 -8.19
C ILE A 57 -13.69 5.51 -7.87
N LEU A 58 -13.55 4.61 -8.85
CA LEU A 58 -13.82 3.18 -8.65
C LEU A 58 -12.85 2.55 -7.66
N ALA A 59 -11.55 2.84 -7.78
CA ALA A 59 -10.55 2.35 -6.85
C ALA A 59 -10.81 2.88 -5.43
N LEU A 60 -10.82 4.20 -5.23
CA LEU A 60 -10.91 4.81 -3.90
C LEU A 60 -12.29 4.59 -3.25
N GLY A 61 -13.36 4.69 -4.04
CA GLY A 61 -14.73 4.40 -3.59
C GLY A 61 -14.95 2.92 -3.30
N GLY A 62 -14.39 2.04 -4.13
CA GLY A 62 -14.41 0.58 -3.94
C GLY A 62 -13.71 0.16 -2.66
N GLU A 63 -12.48 0.64 -2.44
CA GLU A 63 -11.73 0.36 -1.20
C GLU A 63 -12.49 0.86 0.04
N SER A 64 -13.02 2.08 -0.02
CA SER A 64 -13.82 2.65 1.07
C SER A 64 -15.08 1.83 1.37
N PHE A 65 -15.75 1.35 0.32
CA PHE A 65 -16.91 0.49 0.44
C PHE A 65 -16.57 -0.86 1.09
N LEU A 66 -15.49 -1.52 0.65
CA LEU A 66 -15.05 -2.81 1.20
C LEU A 66 -14.62 -2.69 2.67
N LEU A 67 -13.94 -1.60 3.02
CA LEU A 67 -13.56 -1.28 4.40
C LEU A 67 -14.79 -1.10 5.30
N LEU A 68 -15.79 -0.34 4.84
CA LEU A 68 -17.04 -0.14 5.58
C LEU A 68 -17.86 -1.43 5.70
N GLN A 69 -17.92 -2.25 4.65
CA GLN A 69 -18.65 -3.52 4.68
C GLN A 69 -18.04 -4.52 5.66
N THR A 70 -16.71 -4.47 5.83
CA THR A 70 -15.99 -5.36 6.75
C THR A 70 -16.10 -4.89 8.20
N CYS A 71 -16.45 -3.62 8.43
CA CYS A 71 -16.61 -3.07 9.76
C CYS A 71 -17.99 -3.46 10.35
N PRO A 72 -18.06 -4.04 11.56
CA PRO A 72 -19.32 -4.41 12.20
C PRO A 72 -20.07 -3.22 12.81
N ILE A 73 -19.49 -2.02 12.77
CA ILE A 73 -20.11 -0.81 13.33
C ILE A 73 -21.19 -0.33 12.35
N SER A 74 -22.45 -0.33 12.80
CA SER A 74 -23.57 0.19 12.02
C SER A 74 -23.50 1.72 12.00
N TYR A 75 -23.48 2.30 10.80
CA TYR A 75 -23.49 3.74 10.60
C TYR A 75 -24.81 4.16 9.95
N SER A 76 -25.44 5.19 10.51
CA SER A 76 -26.73 5.71 10.02
C SER A 76 -26.67 6.28 8.60
N ASP A 77 -25.48 6.68 8.13
CA ASP A 77 -25.31 7.34 6.84
C ASP A 77 -24.11 6.77 6.05
N GLY A 78 -24.28 5.56 5.53
CA GLY A 78 -23.23 4.81 4.85
C GLY A 78 -22.70 5.49 3.58
N ARG A 79 -23.53 6.24 2.85
CA ARG A 79 -23.12 6.91 1.60
C ARG A 79 -22.12 8.04 1.85
N ILE A 80 -22.40 8.90 2.82
CA ILE A 80 -21.50 9.99 3.20
C ILE A 80 -20.16 9.42 3.67
N ARG A 81 -20.16 8.30 4.39
CA ARG A 81 -18.93 7.66 4.85
C ARG A 81 -18.07 7.10 3.72
N ILE A 82 -18.67 6.52 2.70
CA ILE A 82 -17.93 6.06 1.52
C ILE A 82 -17.22 7.26 0.87
N GLN A 83 -17.90 8.40 0.72
CA GLN A 83 -17.31 9.61 0.15
C GLN A 83 -16.16 10.15 1.02
N ILE A 84 -16.35 10.22 2.33
CA ILE A 84 -15.30 10.66 3.27
C ILE A 84 -14.09 9.71 3.19
N GLY A 85 -14.32 8.41 3.16
CA GLY A 85 -13.27 7.40 2.97
C GLY A 85 -12.51 7.60 1.67
N ALA A 86 -13.24 7.76 0.57
CA ALA A 86 -12.65 7.92 -0.75
C ALA A 86 -11.80 9.19 -0.82
N VAL A 87 -12.29 10.31 -0.28
CA VAL A 87 -11.54 11.56 -0.19
C VAL A 87 -10.32 11.41 0.74
N ALA A 88 -10.46 10.76 1.89
CA ALA A 88 -9.36 10.54 2.82
C ALA A 88 -8.26 9.66 2.20
N LEU A 89 -8.64 8.61 1.46
CA LEU A 89 -7.71 7.77 0.71
C LEU A 89 -7.08 8.54 -0.45
N ALA A 90 -7.84 9.38 -1.17
CA ALA A 90 -7.32 10.23 -2.24
C ALA A 90 -6.22 11.17 -1.72
N VAL A 91 -6.52 11.89 -0.64
CA VAL A 91 -5.58 12.82 0.00
C VAL A 91 -4.36 12.06 0.52
N SER A 92 -4.56 10.90 1.14
CA SER A 92 -3.47 10.04 1.61
C SER A 92 -2.57 9.58 0.47
N LEU A 93 -3.15 9.18 -0.66
CA LEU A 93 -2.42 8.77 -1.85
C LEU A 93 -1.60 9.93 -2.44
N LEU A 94 -2.20 11.12 -2.57
CA LEU A 94 -1.50 12.32 -3.04
C LEU A 94 -0.34 12.72 -2.11
N LEU A 95 -0.56 12.70 -0.80
CA LEU A 95 0.48 12.96 0.19
C LEU A 95 1.60 11.92 0.12
N TRP A 96 1.24 10.65 -0.08
CA TRP A 96 2.23 9.58 -0.25
C TRP A 96 3.05 9.75 -1.53
N PHE A 97 2.43 10.15 -2.64
CA PHE A 97 3.14 10.48 -3.88
C PHE A 97 4.09 11.67 -3.70
N ALA A 98 3.61 12.75 -3.08
CA ALA A 98 4.45 13.93 -2.81
C ALA A 98 5.63 13.58 -1.89
N TRP A 99 5.39 12.77 -0.85
CA TRP A 99 6.43 12.25 0.02
C TRP A 99 7.43 11.37 -0.73
N SER A 100 6.94 10.46 -1.58
CA SER A 100 7.79 9.56 -2.36
C SER A 100 8.68 10.32 -3.34
N ALA A 101 8.13 11.32 -4.03
CA ALA A 101 8.88 12.19 -4.94
C ALA A 101 9.96 13.00 -4.20
N LEU A 102 9.68 13.47 -2.97
CA LEU A 102 10.68 14.13 -2.14
C LEU A 102 11.81 13.18 -1.74
N LEU A 103 11.48 11.94 -1.35
CA LEU A 103 12.48 10.92 -1.04
C LEU A 103 13.31 10.56 -2.28
N ASP A 104 12.69 10.43 -3.45
CA ASP A 104 13.38 10.15 -4.71
C ASP A 104 14.38 11.27 -5.01
N HIS A 105 13.96 12.53 -4.86
CA HIS A 105 14.84 13.69 -5.03
C HIS A 105 16.06 13.63 -4.10
N TRP A 106 15.88 13.31 -2.82
CA TRP A 106 17.02 13.16 -1.90
C TRP A 106 17.91 11.96 -2.22
N SER A 107 17.32 10.86 -2.68
CA SER A 107 18.03 9.63 -3.02
C SER A 107 18.97 9.77 -4.22
N THR A 108 18.74 10.76 -5.10
CA THR A 108 19.62 11.04 -6.26
C THR A 108 21.09 11.27 -5.86
N ASN A 109 21.34 11.75 -4.64
CA ASN A 109 22.67 12.02 -4.12
C ASN A 109 23.27 10.86 -3.31
N ASN A 110 22.62 9.68 -3.28
CA ASN A 110 23.08 8.54 -2.47
C ASN A 110 24.51 8.12 -2.77
N SER A 111 24.90 8.10 -4.05
CA SER A 111 26.27 7.77 -4.45
C SER A 111 27.30 8.77 -3.89
N LEU A 112 27.00 10.07 -3.96
CA LEU A 112 27.87 11.11 -3.41
C LEU A 112 27.94 11.03 -1.88
N LEU A 113 26.80 10.79 -1.22
CA LEU A 113 26.72 10.67 0.23
C LEU A 113 27.48 9.45 0.74
N ALA A 114 27.30 8.28 0.10
CA ALA A 114 28.02 7.05 0.43
C ALA A 114 29.53 7.21 0.21
N GLY A 115 29.95 7.87 -0.88
CA GLY A 115 31.35 8.18 -1.14
C GLY A 115 31.96 9.09 -0.06
N TYR A 116 31.24 10.16 0.32
CA TYR A 116 31.67 11.06 1.39
C TYR A 116 31.77 10.34 2.74
N LEU A 117 30.75 9.58 3.13
CA LEU A 117 30.72 8.83 4.39
C LEU A 117 31.86 7.81 4.43
N ASN A 118 32.05 7.02 3.36
CA ASN A 118 33.15 6.06 3.28
C ASN A 118 34.52 6.75 3.42
N SER A 119 34.72 7.92 2.79
CA SER A 119 35.99 8.66 2.91
C SER A 119 36.31 9.10 4.35
N ARG A 120 35.27 9.37 5.16
CA ARG A 120 35.38 9.79 6.56
C ARG A 120 35.50 8.62 7.54
N THR A 121 35.20 7.39 7.11
CA THR A 121 35.34 6.21 7.98
C THR A 121 36.80 5.84 8.20
N SER A 122 37.13 5.50 9.45
CA SER A 122 38.46 5.03 9.80
C SER A 122 38.73 3.66 9.16
N ALA A 123 40.01 3.36 8.91
CA ALA A 123 40.42 2.12 8.25
C ALA A 123 39.90 0.85 8.95
N HIS A 124 39.66 0.90 10.26
CA HIS A 124 39.16 -0.22 11.04
C HIS A 124 37.69 -0.56 10.75
N TYR A 125 36.86 0.44 10.40
CA TYR A 125 35.43 0.24 10.13
C TYR A 125 35.08 0.09 8.64
N ARG A 126 36.02 0.30 7.73
CA ARG A 126 35.77 0.23 6.27
C ARG A 126 35.29 -1.13 5.76
N ASN A 127 35.56 -2.22 6.50
CA ASN A 127 35.05 -3.54 6.15
C ASN A 127 33.53 -3.67 6.36
N PHE A 128 32.96 -2.93 7.31
CA PHE A 128 31.52 -2.90 7.59
C PHE A 128 30.82 -1.68 6.98
N LEU A 129 31.52 -0.55 6.87
CA LEU A 129 31.04 0.71 6.31
C LEU A 129 31.69 0.98 4.95
N SER A 130 31.73 -0.05 4.09
CA SER A 130 32.20 0.15 2.72
C SER A 130 31.20 0.98 1.93
N TYR A 131 31.65 1.54 0.80
CA TYR A 131 30.78 2.31 -0.10
C TYR A 131 29.49 1.56 -0.45
N ASN A 132 29.59 0.27 -0.82
CA ASN A 132 28.42 -0.53 -1.19
C ASN A 132 27.44 -0.68 -0.02
N HIS A 133 27.93 -1.06 1.17
CA HIS A 133 27.07 -1.19 2.35
C HIS A 133 26.38 0.14 2.72
N LEU A 134 27.11 1.25 2.64
CA LEU A 134 26.55 2.58 2.91
C LEU A 134 25.49 2.97 1.87
N TYR A 135 25.72 2.66 0.59
CA TYR A 135 24.75 2.89 -0.46
C TYR A 135 23.48 2.07 -0.25
N ASP A 136 23.63 0.77 0.00
CA ASP A 136 22.51 -0.16 0.26
C ASP A 136 21.72 0.27 1.50
N TRP A 137 22.40 0.65 2.59
CA TRP A 137 21.72 1.14 3.80
C TRP A 137 20.97 2.45 3.59
N LEU A 138 21.47 3.34 2.73
CA LEU A 138 20.75 4.56 2.37
C LEU A 138 19.48 4.22 1.57
N GLU A 139 19.58 3.30 0.61
CA GLU A 139 18.42 2.81 -0.15
C GLU A 139 17.36 2.15 0.75
N ASP A 140 17.81 1.29 1.67
CA ASP A 140 16.95 0.66 2.68
C ASP A 140 16.28 1.72 3.58
N LEU A 141 17.04 2.73 4.03
CA LEU A 141 16.52 3.82 4.85
C LEU A 141 15.39 4.58 4.12
N TRP A 142 15.59 4.95 2.86
CA TRP A 142 14.56 5.62 2.07
C TRP A 142 13.33 4.75 1.87
N THR A 143 13.54 3.45 1.61
CA THR A 143 12.47 2.46 1.51
C THR A 143 11.66 2.37 2.81
N VAL A 144 12.33 2.29 3.96
CA VAL A 144 11.68 2.28 5.28
C VAL A 144 10.88 3.56 5.51
N LEU A 145 11.44 4.74 5.20
CA LEU A 145 10.74 6.02 5.34
C LEU A 145 9.51 6.12 4.43
N ARG A 146 9.57 5.57 3.21
CA ARG A 146 8.44 5.52 2.28
C ARG A 146 7.30 4.66 2.83
N TRP A 147 7.63 3.46 3.32
CA TRP A 147 6.63 2.56 3.91
C TRP A 147 6.09 3.10 5.23
N PHE A 148 6.92 3.72 6.07
CA PHE A 148 6.48 4.34 7.31
C PHE A 148 5.44 5.44 7.06
N ALA A 149 5.68 6.33 6.09
CA ALA A 149 4.69 7.34 5.71
C ALA A 149 3.39 6.71 5.20
N SER A 150 3.47 5.66 4.36
CA SER A 150 2.28 4.96 3.85
C SER A 150 1.43 4.33 4.97
N GLY A 151 2.07 3.71 5.97
CA GLY A 151 1.39 3.14 7.14
C GLY A 151 0.71 4.21 7.99
N LEU A 152 1.35 5.36 8.20
CA LEU A 152 0.73 6.48 8.92
C LEU A 152 -0.47 7.07 8.17
N LEU A 153 -0.34 7.28 6.86
CA LEU A 153 -1.41 7.81 6.01
C LEU A 153 -2.59 6.82 5.93
N LEU A 154 -2.31 5.53 5.85
CA LEU A 154 -3.34 4.49 5.92
C LEU A 154 -4.04 4.49 7.28
N ALA A 155 -3.30 4.57 8.39
CA ALA A 155 -3.90 4.65 9.72
C ALA A 155 -4.80 5.89 9.88
N ALA A 156 -4.37 7.04 9.34
CA ALA A 156 -5.13 8.28 9.38
C ALA A 156 -6.42 8.21 8.54
N SER A 157 -6.35 7.69 7.31
CA SER A 157 -7.52 7.52 6.43
C SER A 157 -8.54 6.54 7.01
N LEU A 158 -8.09 5.42 7.57
CA LEU A 158 -8.97 4.46 8.25
C LEU A 158 -9.65 5.06 9.48
N ALA A 159 -8.93 5.88 10.25
CA ALA A 159 -9.53 6.56 11.39
C ALA A 159 -10.55 7.62 10.98
N LEU A 160 -10.32 8.34 9.87
CA LEU A 160 -11.30 9.28 9.32
C LEU A 160 -12.55 8.55 8.81
N LEU A 161 -12.37 7.42 8.14
CA LEU A 161 -13.46 6.59 7.61
C LEU A 161 -14.33 5.99 8.73
N LEU A 162 -13.69 5.41 9.74
CA LEU A 162 -14.36 4.60 10.76
C LEU A 162 -14.71 5.42 12.02
N ALA A 163 -13.88 6.37 12.42
CA ALA A 163 -13.94 7.01 13.74
C ALA A 163 -14.03 8.55 13.70
N LEU A 164 -14.94 9.10 12.87
CA LEU A 164 -15.21 10.54 12.66
C LEU A 164 -15.22 11.44 13.92
N ARG A 165 -15.49 10.90 15.12
CA ARG A 165 -15.57 11.68 16.36
C ARG A 165 -14.34 11.59 17.29
N ARG A 166 -13.32 10.79 16.96
CA ARG A 166 -12.22 10.51 17.93
C ARG A 166 -10.86 10.40 17.24
N GLY A 167 -10.15 11.52 17.09
CA GLY A 167 -8.73 11.55 16.67
C GLY A 167 -7.79 10.69 17.53
N ARG A 168 -8.22 10.30 18.74
CA ARG A 168 -7.54 9.31 19.60
C ARG A 168 -7.46 7.92 18.98
N ALA A 169 -8.39 7.54 18.10
CA ALA A 169 -8.36 6.25 17.41
C ALA A 169 -7.23 6.20 16.37
N ALA A 170 -7.04 7.28 15.60
CA ALA A 170 -5.94 7.43 14.65
C ALA A 170 -4.58 7.30 15.36
N LEU A 171 -4.39 8.06 16.45
CA LEU A 171 -3.16 8.00 17.24
C LEU A 171 -2.94 6.61 17.82
N ARG A 172 -3.95 5.96 18.40
CA ARG A 172 -3.79 4.62 18.97
C ARG A 172 -3.52 3.56 17.91
N LEU A 173 -4.08 3.68 16.71
CA LEU A 173 -3.74 2.81 15.59
C LEU A 173 -2.29 3.04 15.14
N ALA A 174 -1.89 4.30 14.99
CA ALA A 174 -0.53 4.70 14.66
C ALA A 174 0.51 4.34 15.74
N PHE A 175 0.10 4.12 16.99
CA PHE A 175 0.97 3.61 18.05
C PHE A 175 0.75 2.11 18.37
N SER A 176 -0.09 1.42 17.60
CA SER A 176 -0.36 -0.01 17.81
C SER A 176 0.78 -0.84 17.25
N PHE A 177 1.57 -1.43 18.15
CA PHE A 177 2.65 -2.34 17.79
C PHE A 177 2.18 -3.52 16.91
N THR A 178 0.97 -4.04 17.16
CA THR A 178 0.41 -5.14 16.35
C THR A 178 0.09 -4.71 14.92
N TYR A 179 -0.38 -3.47 14.73
CA TYR A 179 -0.64 -2.92 13.38
C TYR A 179 0.68 -2.78 12.62
N TRP A 180 1.70 -2.16 13.23
CA TRP A 180 3.00 -1.98 12.59
C TRP A 180 3.71 -3.27 12.26
N ILE A 181 3.67 -4.30 13.12
CA ILE A 181 4.24 -5.61 12.79
C ILE A 181 3.59 -6.18 11.53
N VAL A 182 2.25 -6.20 11.48
CA VAL A 182 1.52 -6.80 10.36
C VAL A 182 1.75 -5.99 9.09
N PHE A 183 1.73 -4.66 9.18
CA PHE A 183 1.97 -3.76 8.07
C PHE A 183 3.41 -3.88 7.54
N ALA A 184 4.42 -3.87 8.42
CA ALA A 184 5.82 -4.02 8.04
C ALA A 184 6.07 -5.39 7.40
N LEU A 185 5.50 -6.46 7.97
CA LEU A 185 5.61 -7.80 7.41
C LEU A 185 4.91 -7.90 6.04
N ALA A 186 3.75 -7.26 5.88
CA ALA A 186 3.08 -7.15 4.58
C ALA A 186 3.93 -6.38 3.56
N ALA A 187 4.51 -5.25 3.94
CA ALA A 187 5.37 -4.46 3.07
C ALA A 187 6.61 -5.23 2.62
N VAL A 188 7.31 -5.88 3.56
CA VAL A 188 8.53 -6.67 3.29
C VAL A 188 8.21 -7.90 2.43
N ILE A 189 7.17 -8.67 2.77
CA ILE A 189 6.81 -9.85 1.98
C ILE A 189 6.35 -9.42 0.59
N GLY A 190 5.48 -8.43 0.49
CA GLY A 190 4.99 -7.93 -0.80
C GLY A 190 6.13 -7.44 -1.69
N SER A 191 7.05 -6.61 -1.16
CA SER A 191 8.16 -6.06 -1.95
C SER A 191 9.15 -7.15 -2.39
N HIS A 192 9.61 -8.00 -1.47
CA HIS A 192 10.59 -9.04 -1.79
C HIS A 192 10.00 -10.13 -2.69
N LEU A 193 8.76 -10.55 -2.45
CA LEU A 193 8.12 -11.57 -3.27
C LEU A 193 7.88 -11.04 -4.69
N THR A 194 7.41 -9.80 -4.81
CA THR A 194 7.24 -9.14 -6.11
C THR A 194 8.57 -9.06 -6.85
N HIS A 195 9.63 -8.63 -6.17
CA HIS A 195 10.97 -8.55 -6.75
C HIS A 195 11.49 -9.92 -7.21
N ALA A 196 11.42 -10.93 -6.33
CA ALA A 196 11.88 -12.29 -6.61
C ALA A 196 11.12 -12.94 -7.77
N LEU A 197 9.79 -12.77 -7.82
CA LEU A 197 8.97 -13.31 -8.90
C LEU A 197 9.22 -12.58 -10.22
N LEU A 198 9.35 -11.25 -10.21
CA LEU A 198 9.63 -10.50 -11.44
C LEU A 198 11.01 -10.84 -12.03
N GLN A 199 12.02 -11.05 -11.19
CA GLN A 199 13.37 -11.42 -11.64
C GLN A 199 13.51 -12.88 -12.07
N TRP A 200 12.58 -13.76 -11.68
CA TRP A 200 12.67 -15.18 -12.01
C TRP A 200 12.31 -15.47 -13.48
N THR A 201 13.30 -15.65 -14.35
CA THR A 201 13.08 -16.03 -15.75
C THR A 201 13.08 -17.56 -15.93
N PRO A 202 12.00 -18.18 -16.43
CA PRO A 202 12.04 -19.58 -16.83
C PRO A 202 12.86 -19.77 -18.11
N GLY A 203 13.32 -21.00 -18.34
CA GLY A 203 14.12 -21.39 -19.49
C GLY A 203 13.48 -21.16 -20.87
N HIS A 204 14.29 -21.38 -21.91
CA HIS A 204 14.10 -20.87 -23.27
C HIS A 204 12.75 -21.21 -23.94
N GLY A 205 12.00 -20.15 -24.32
CA GLY A 205 10.85 -20.21 -25.23
C GLY A 205 9.82 -19.11 -24.97
N LEU A 206 9.53 -18.29 -25.99
CA LEU A 206 8.49 -17.22 -25.95
C LEU A 206 7.13 -17.65 -25.36
N PRO A 207 6.54 -18.82 -25.70
CA PRO A 207 5.26 -19.22 -25.11
C PRO A 207 5.36 -19.66 -23.64
N VAL A 208 6.49 -20.23 -23.22
CA VAL A 208 6.72 -20.63 -21.83
C VAL A 208 6.94 -19.40 -20.96
N GLU A 209 7.65 -18.40 -21.50
CA GLU A 209 7.92 -17.13 -20.83
C GLU A 209 6.64 -16.32 -20.61
N SER A 210 5.74 -16.24 -21.60
CA SER A 210 4.48 -15.51 -21.48
C SER A 210 3.52 -16.17 -20.48
N ILE A 211 3.36 -17.50 -20.50
CA ILE A 211 2.53 -18.22 -19.53
C ILE A 211 3.12 -18.07 -18.11
N SER A 212 4.43 -18.18 -17.97
CA SER A 212 5.08 -17.97 -16.67
C SER A 212 4.89 -16.55 -16.15
N LEU A 213 5.04 -15.53 -17.00
CA LEU A 213 4.81 -14.14 -16.60
C LEU A 213 3.39 -13.95 -16.05
N VAL A 214 2.37 -14.48 -16.74
CA VAL A 214 0.98 -14.42 -16.30
C VAL A 214 0.78 -15.10 -14.94
N LEU A 215 1.34 -16.30 -14.76
CA LEU A 215 1.24 -17.03 -13.49
C LEU A 215 1.96 -16.31 -12.35
N ARG A 216 3.14 -15.73 -12.61
CA ARG A 216 3.90 -14.95 -11.64
C ARG A 216 3.16 -13.70 -11.22
N LEU A 217 2.64 -12.92 -12.18
CA LEU A 217 1.85 -11.73 -11.90
C LEU A 217 0.57 -12.07 -11.14
N GLY A 218 -0.11 -13.16 -11.51
CA GLY A 218 -1.28 -13.66 -10.78
C GLY A 218 -0.95 -14.05 -9.33
N ALA A 219 0.19 -14.71 -9.11
CA ALA A 219 0.66 -15.07 -7.77
C ALA A 219 1.02 -13.83 -6.93
N VAL A 220 1.75 -12.87 -7.49
CA VAL A 220 2.05 -11.57 -6.84
C VAL A 220 0.76 -10.88 -6.42
N MET A 221 -0.18 -10.73 -7.36
CA MET A 221 -1.46 -10.07 -7.12
C MET A 221 -2.25 -10.75 -6.00
N LEU A 222 -2.33 -12.08 -5.98
CA LEU A 222 -3.04 -12.81 -4.93
C LEU A 222 -2.40 -12.63 -3.55
N VAL A 223 -1.07 -12.64 -3.48
CA VAL A 223 -0.35 -12.45 -2.22
C VAL A 223 -0.52 -11.01 -1.73
N ASP A 224 -0.30 -10.02 -2.59
CA ASP A 224 -0.43 -8.60 -2.23
C ASP A 224 -1.84 -8.28 -1.75
N LEU A 225 -2.87 -8.75 -2.45
CA LEU A 225 -4.25 -8.56 -2.02
C LEU A 225 -4.53 -9.23 -0.67
N SER A 226 -3.97 -10.42 -0.43
CA SER A 226 -4.10 -11.11 0.85
C SER A 226 -3.44 -10.31 1.99
N LEU A 227 -2.27 -9.72 1.74
CA LEU A 227 -1.53 -8.88 2.68
C LEU A 227 -2.24 -7.55 2.95
N ILE A 228 -2.83 -6.93 1.93
CA ILE A 228 -3.66 -5.73 2.06
C ILE A 228 -4.90 -6.03 2.92
N CYS A 229 -5.64 -7.09 2.60
CA CYS A 229 -6.80 -7.52 3.38
C CYS A 229 -6.43 -7.83 4.84
N LEU A 230 -5.27 -8.45 5.09
CA LEU A 230 -4.77 -8.70 6.45
C LEU A 230 -4.47 -7.38 7.20
N SER A 231 -3.85 -6.42 6.51
CA SER A 231 -3.55 -5.09 7.07
C SER A 231 -4.84 -4.32 7.40
N PHE A 232 -5.85 -4.37 6.55
CA PHE A 232 -7.15 -3.74 6.80
C PHE A 232 -7.90 -4.38 7.96
N THR A 233 -8.01 -5.71 7.97
CA THR A 233 -8.72 -6.43 9.04
C THR A 233 -8.05 -6.27 10.41
N THR A 234 -6.72 -6.19 10.45
CA THR A 234 -5.99 -5.90 11.69
C THR A 234 -6.17 -4.46 12.16
N ALA A 235 -6.17 -3.48 11.24
CA ALA A 235 -6.47 -2.09 11.57
C ALA A 235 -7.90 -1.92 12.12
N ILE A 236 -8.90 -2.53 11.48
CA ILE A 236 -10.28 -2.55 11.96
C ILE A 236 -10.37 -3.16 13.37
N ALA A 237 -9.73 -4.32 13.61
CA ALA A 237 -9.72 -4.97 14.92
C ALA A 237 -9.06 -4.12 16.02
N VAL A 238 -8.04 -3.32 15.68
CA VAL A 238 -7.42 -2.37 16.61
C VAL A 238 -8.36 -1.22 16.93
N ILE A 239 -9.03 -0.64 15.91
CA ILE A 239 -10.00 0.45 16.09
C ILE A 239 -11.19 -0.02 16.93
N GLU A 240 -11.77 -1.18 16.64
CA GLU A 240 -12.87 -1.79 17.42
C GLU A 240 -12.50 -1.87 18.91
N ARG A 241 -11.32 -2.40 19.22
CA ARG A 241 -10.85 -2.56 20.61
C ARG A 241 -10.70 -1.22 21.33
N VAL A 242 -10.36 -0.16 20.60
CA VAL A 242 -10.24 1.19 21.15
C VAL A 242 -11.63 1.75 21.46
N GLU A 243 -12.61 1.50 20.60
CA GLU A 243 -13.98 1.96 20.79
C GLU A 243 -14.70 1.22 21.92
N THR A 244 -14.56 -0.10 22.02
CA THR A 244 -15.19 -0.90 23.08
C THR A 244 -14.65 -0.58 24.48
N LYS A 245 -13.42 -0.07 24.60
CA LYS A 245 -12.83 0.36 25.88
C LYS A 245 -13.26 1.77 26.30
N ALA A 246 -13.88 2.51 25.39
CA ALA A 246 -14.27 3.90 25.59
C ALA A 246 -15.81 4.09 25.67
N ALA A 247 -16.55 2.98 25.64
CA ALA A 247 -17.97 2.87 25.97
C ALA A 247 -18.08 2.22 27.35
#